data_AF-A0A535EWN2-F1
#
_entry.id   AF-A0A535EWN2-F1
#
_cell.length_a   1.000
_cell.length_b   1.000
_cell.length_c   1.000
_cell.angle_alpha   90.00
_cell.angle_beta   90.00
_cell.angle_gamma   90.00
#
_symmetry.space_group_name_H-M   'P 1'
#
loop_
_entity.id
_entity.type
_entity.pdbx_description
1 polymer ?
#
loop_
_entity_poly.entity_id
_entity_poly.type
_entity_poly.pdbx_seq_one_letter_code
_entity_poly.pdbx_strand_id
1 'polypeptide(L)'
;MKARTHTVPNVQLRRQREQRHWTQTEMARMLGTTYLSVCRWENGTTSPSLYYRKRLCELFGLPAEKLGLAPPSEETTPPSAASTASLPPPPTLWHVPYRRNPFFTGRERILLGLHTMLRAGKRASLVQAQAISGLGGIGKTQTAIEYAYRFREHYQAILWCRAETRNLLLTDLVALAQVLDLHEKDEQEQERVVQAVRRWLQKSTGWLLILDNVENLSLVEDALPSE
;
A
#
# COMPACT_ATOMS: atom_id res chain seq x y z
N MET A 1 -14.37 3.81 -25.17
CA MET A 1 -13.97 5.21 -24.94
C MET A 1 -13.77 5.40 -23.43
N LYS A 2 -12.55 5.68 -22.95
CA LYS A 2 -12.27 5.81 -21.50
C LYS A 2 -12.54 7.26 -21.06
N ALA A 3 -13.38 7.41 -20.04
CA ALA A 3 -13.66 8.69 -19.40
C ALA A 3 -12.37 9.32 -18.87
N ARG A 4 -12.09 10.56 -19.27
CA ARG A 4 -10.98 11.36 -18.74
C ARG A 4 -11.40 11.85 -17.37
N THR A 5 -10.87 11.24 -16.31
CA THR A 5 -10.94 11.82 -14.96
C THR A 5 -10.19 13.16 -15.00
N HIS A 6 -10.90 14.27 -14.82
CA HIS A 6 -10.31 15.60 -14.74
C HIS A 6 -9.49 15.70 -13.44
N THR A 7 -8.19 15.50 -13.51
CA THR A 7 -7.26 15.74 -12.40
C THR A 7 -6.87 17.22 -12.39
N VAL A 8 -7.04 17.90 -11.26
CA VAL A 8 -6.63 19.30 -11.07
C VAL A 8 -5.13 19.35 -10.81
N PRO A 9 -4.31 19.96 -11.69
CA PRO A 9 -2.86 20.05 -11.47
C PRO A 9 -2.53 20.84 -10.20
N ASN A 10 -1.53 20.39 -9.43
CA ASN A 10 -1.00 21.14 -8.30
C ASN A 10 -0.01 22.22 -8.80
N VAL A 11 -0.59 23.29 -9.32
CA VAL A 11 0.14 24.46 -9.83
C VAL A 11 0.99 25.13 -8.75
N GLN A 12 0.57 25.05 -7.48
CA GLN A 12 1.28 25.67 -6.36
C GLN A 12 2.61 24.98 -6.07
N LEU A 13 2.61 23.65 -5.97
CA LEU A 13 3.83 22.86 -5.79
C LEU A 13 4.81 23.09 -6.94
N ARG A 14 4.30 23.08 -8.18
CA ARG A 14 5.09 23.34 -9.39
C ARG A 14 5.72 24.74 -9.35
N ARG A 15 4.93 25.77 -9.01
CA ARG A 15 5.40 27.16 -8.93
C ARG A 15 6.50 27.32 -7.87
N GLN A 16 6.35 26.71 -6.69
CA GLN A 16 7.34 26.79 -5.61
C GLN A 16 8.67 26.11 -5.98
N ARG A 17 8.60 25.02 -6.74
CA ARG A 17 9.78 24.34 -7.31
C ARG A 17 10.48 25.22 -8.35
N GLU A 18 9.72 25.76 -9.31
CA GLU A 18 10.26 26.60 -10.38
C GLU A 18 10.86 27.92 -9.86
N GLN A 19 10.27 28.52 -8.82
CA GLN A 19 10.83 29.70 -8.13
C GLN A 19 12.19 29.43 -7.48
N ARG A 20 12.48 28.17 -7.11
CA ARG A 20 13.77 27.75 -6.56
C ARG A 20 14.71 27.22 -7.65
N HIS A 21 14.34 27.33 -8.92
CA HIS A 21 15.08 26.84 -10.08
C HIS A 21 15.39 25.34 -10.04
N TRP A 22 14.54 24.55 -9.40
CA TRP A 22 14.71 23.09 -9.33
C TRP A 22 13.96 22.39 -10.46
N THR A 23 14.59 21.39 -11.04
CA THR A 23 13.89 20.40 -11.89
C THR A 23 13.08 19.43 -11.04
N GLN A 24 12.08 18.77 -11.63
CA GLN A 24 11.31 17.72 -10.93
C GLN A 24 12.23 16.58 -10.44
N THR A 25 13.29 16.27 -11.19
CA THR A 25 14.28 15.24 -10.83
C THR A 25 15.14 15.67 -9.64
N GLU A 26 15.55 16.93 -9.56
CA GLU A 26 16.30 17.45 -8.41
C GLU A 26 15.44 17.49 -7.15
N MET A 27 14.20 17.96 -7.27
CA MET A 27 13.25 17.91 -6.15
C MET A 27 13.01 16.47 -5.70
N ALA A 28 12.87 15.55 -6.64
CA ALA A 28 12.75 14.13 -6.33
C ALA A 28 13.98 13.62 -5.56
N ARG A 29 15.20 13.97 -6.00
CA ARG A 29 16.45 13.61 -5.32
C ARG A 29 16.51 14.17 -3.89
N MET A 30 16.15 15.44 -3.68
CA MET A 30 16.12 16.07 -2.35
C MET A 30 15.09 15.45 -1.41
N LEU A 31 13.94 15.04 -1.94
CA LEU A 31 12.89 14.36 -1.19
C LEU A 31 13.16 12.85 -0.99
N GLY A 32 14.18 12.30 -1.65
CA GLY A 32 14.45 10.87 -1.68
C GLY A 32 13.38 10.07 -2.42
N THR A 33 12.69 10.66 -3.40
CA THR A 33 11.66 9.99 -4.23
C THR A 33 12.08 9.94 -5.70
N THR A 34 11.16 9.51 -6.58
CA THR A 34 11.40 9.48 -8.04
C THR A 34 10.77 10.67 -8.75
N TYR A 35 11.31 11.01 -9.93
CA TYR A 35 10.73 12.01 -10.83
C TYR A 35 9.23 11.76 -11.09
N LEU A 36 8.82 10.50 -11.25
CA LEU A 36 7.42 10.14 -11.49
C LEU A 36 6.50 10.48 -10.33
N SER A 37 6.97 10.38 -9.07
CA SER A 37 6.21 10.80 -7.90
C SER A 37 5.93 12.31 -7.95
N VAL A 38 6.97 13.10 -8.18
CA VAL A 38 6.88 14.57 -8.29
C VAL A 38 5.99 14.99 -9.45
N CYS A 39 6.17 14.38 -10.61
CA CYS A 39 5.37 14.63 -11.81
C CYS A 39 3.87 14.32 -11.56
N ARG A 40 3.54 13.21 -10.89
CA ARG A 40 2.15 12.87 -10.54
C ARG A 40 1.55 13.84 -9.52
N TRP A 41 2.34 14.31 -8.55
CA TRP A 41 1.89 15.31 -7.59
C TRP A 41 1.60 16.65 -8.25
N GLU A 42 2.50 17.12 -9.12
CA GLU A 42 2.32 18.38 -9.86
C GLU A 42 1.18 18.31 -10.88
N ASN A 43 0.94 17.16 -11.48
CA ASN A 43 -0.17 16.95 -12.41
C ASN A 43 -1.49 16.60 -11.70
N GLY A 44 -1.51 16.50 -10.36
CA GLY A 44 -2.69 16.17 -9.58
C GLY A 44 -3.20 14.74 -9.79
N THR A 45 -2.37 13.85 -10.35
CA THR A 45 -2.71 12.44 -10.57
C THR A 45 -2.73 11.67 -9.25
N THR A 46 -1.85 12.02 -8.31
CA THR A 46 -1.84 11.48 -6.95
C THR A 46 -1.48 12.59 -5.96
N SER A 47 -1.89 12.45 -4.71
CA SER A 47 -1.42 13.31 -3.63
C SER A 47 -0.22 12.69 -2.92
N PRO A 48 0.78 13.48 -2.47
CA PRO A 48 1.85 12.97 -1.63
C PRO A 48 1.29 12.47 -0.29
N SER A 49 1.84 11.36 0.21
CA SER A 49 1.52 10.83 1.55
C SER A 49 1.91 11.84 2.65
N LEU A 50 1.40 11.64 3.87
CA LEU A 50 1.71 12.52 5.02
C LEU A 50 3.23 12.71 5.26
N TYR A 51 4.03 11.66 5.06
CA TYR A 51 5.49 11.74 5.14
C TYR A 51 6.06 12.72 4.11
N TYR A 52 5.67 12.59 2.84
CA TYR A 52 6.13 13.48 1.79
C TYR A 52 5.56 14.88 1.93
N ARG A 53 4.32 15.04 2.43
CA ARG A 53 3.78 16.36 2.78
C ARG A 53 4.66 17.04 3.83
N LYS A 54 5.03 16.34 4.90
CA LYS A 54 5.92 16.87 5.94
C LYS A 54 7.31 17.21 5.37
N ARG A 55 7.91 16.30 4.60
CA ARG A 55 9.20 16.52 3.93
C ARG A 55 9.17 17.66 2.92
N LEU A 56 8.07 17.83 2.20
CA LEU A 56 7.84 18.95 1.31
C LEU A 56 7.76 20.26 2.10
N CYS A 57 7.00 20.27 3.21
CA CYS A 57 6.93 21.45 4.05
C CYS A 57 8.30 21.84 4.63
N GLU A 58 9.08 20.86 5.09
CA GLU A 58 10.45 21.04 5.57
C GLU A 58 11.38 21.54 4.46
N LEU A 59 11.34 20.92 3.28
CA LEU A 59 12.20 21.25 2.14
C LEU A 59 11.92 22.65 1.60
N PHE A 60 10.65 23.04 1.54
CA PHE A 60 10.23 24.34 1.04
C PHE A 60 10.21 25.43 2.14
N GLY A 61 10.23 25.05 3.42
CA GLY A 61 10.02 25.98 4.54
C GLY A 61 8.62 26.61 4.52
N LEU A 62 7.63 25.91 3.94
CA LEU A 62 6.28 26.41 3.70
C LEU A 62 5.26 25.42 4.24
N PRO A 63 4.11 25.89 4.74
CA PRO A 63 3.07 25.00 5.22
C PRO A 63 2.32 24.35 4.02
N ALA A 64 1.61 23.25 4.28
CA ALA A 64 1.02 22.39 3.25
C ALA A 64 0.04 23.13 2.33
N GLU A 65 -0.66 24.14 2.85
CA GLU A 65 -1.63 24.97 2.13
C GLU A 65 -0.94 25.79 1.03
N LYS A 66 0.27 26.30 1.29
CA LYS A 66 1.05 27.08 0.32
C LYS A 66 1.69 26.21 -0.77
N LEU A 67 1.70 24.89 -0.58
CA LEU A 67 2.17 23.89 -1.52
C LEU A 67 1.03 23.18 -2.26
N GLY A 68 -0.23 23.57 -2.03
CA GLY A 68 -1.40 22.92 -2.62
C GLY A 68 -1.61 21.48 -2.10
N LEU A 69 -1.18 21.20 -0.86
CA LEU A 69 -1.20 19.86 -0.25
C LEU A 69 -2.20 19.72 0.90
N ALA A 70 -2.89 20.80 1.26
CA ALA A 70 -3.94 20.75 2.27
C ALA A 70 -5.13 19.91 1.76
N PRO A 71 -5.80 19.12 2.62
CA PRO A 71 -7.13 18.64 2.28
C PRO A 71 -8.01 19.86 1.97
N PRO A 72 -8.96 19.78 1.02
CA PRO A 72 -9.95 20.84 0.86
C PRO A 72 -10.61 21.04 2.21
N SER A 73 -10.29 22.14 2.88
CA SER A 73 -10.94 22.52 4.12
C SER A 73 -12.41 22.71 3.80
N GLU A 74 -13.27 22.03 4.57
CA GLU A 74 -14.71 22.21 4.56
C GLU A 74 -15.02 23.68 4.86
N GLU A 75 -15.11 24.50 3.81
CA GLU A 75 -15.81 25.76 3.88
C GLU A 75 -17.31 25.45 3.95
N THR A 76 -17.85 25.73 5.12
CA THR A 76 -19.27 25.75 5.45
C THR A 76 -20.02 26.64 4.46
N THR A 77 -20.92 26.06 3.66
CA THR A 77 -22.22 26.64 3.22
C THR A 77 -23.06 25.59 2.46
N PRO A 78 -24.42 25.70 2.49
CA PRO A 78 -25.37 24.58 2.49
C PRO A 78 -25.72 23.99 1.10
N PRO A 79 -26.48 22.87 1.01
CA PRO A 79 -26.38 21.93 -0.10
C PRO A 79 -27.19 22.40 -1.30
N SER A 80 -26.55 22.42 -2.48
CA SER A 80 -27.26 22.45 -3.75
C SER A 80 -26.90 21.21 -4.56
N ALA A 81 -27.88 20.33 -4.57
CA ALA A 81 -28.13 19.13 -5.36
C ALA A 81 -27.24 18.82 -6.58
N ALA A 82 -27.03 17.50 -6.70
CA ALA A 82 -26.61 16.75 -7.88
C ALA A 82 -25.10 16.76 -8.19
N SER A 83 -24.37 15.96 -7.42
CA SER A 83 -23.19 15.28 -7.95
C SER A 83 -23.29 13.81 -7.57
N THR A 84 -23.39 12.96 -8.59
CA THR A 84 -23.42 11.51 -8.50
C THR A 84 -22.20 11.05 -7.70
N ALA A 85 -22.41 10.78 -6.41
CA ALA A 85 -21.39 10.24 -5.54
C ALA A 85 -20.96 8.89 -6.11
N SER A 86 -19.78 8.85 -6.74
CA SER A 86 -19.01 7.61 -6.80
C SER A 86 -18.83 7.19 -5.36
N LEU A 87 -19.47 6.08 -4.98
CA LEU A 87 -19.29 5.46 -3.68
C LEU A 87 -17.79 5.42 -3.36
N PRO A 88 -17.37 5.81 -2.14
CA PRO A 88 -15.98 5.63 -1.74
C PRO A 88 -15.60 4.14 -1.97
N PRO A 89 -14.38 3.84 -2.43
CA PRO A 89 -13.94 2.47 -2.56
C PRO A 89 -14.16 1.75 -1.23
N PRO A 90 -14.62 0.49 -1.24
CA PRO A 90 -14.92 -0.24 -0.02
C PRO A 90 -13.69 -0.22 0.92
N PRO A 91 -13.91 -0.17 2.24
CA PRO A 91 -12.82 -0.09 3.19
C PRO A 91 -11.86 -1.27 3.01
N THR A 92 -10.58 -0.97 2.82
CA THR A 92 -9.54 -2.00 2.77
C THR A 92 -9.54 -2.78 4.08
N LEU A 93 -9.84 -4.08 4.00
CA LEU A 93 -9.71 -5.02 5.09
C LEU A 93 -8.25 -5.05 5.54
N TRP A 94 -8.02 -4.79 6.83
CA TRP A 94 -6.68 -4.55 7.37
C TRP A 94 -6.38 -5.51 8.52
N HIS A 95 -5.47 -6.44 8.28
CA HIS A 95 -4.92 -7.35 9.27
C HIS A 95 -3.39 -7.29 9.26
N VAL A 96 -2.87 -6.20 9.82
CA VAL A 96 -1.43 -6.03 10.10
C VAL A 96 -1.30 -5.70 11.59
N PRO A 97 -0.68 -6.59 12.40
CA PRO A 97 -0.66 -6.44 13.86
C PRO A 97 0.35 -5.39 14.35
N TYR A 98 1.08 -4.76 13.43
CA TYR A 98 2.12 -3.80 13.74
C TYR A 98 1.69 -2.37 13.41
N ARG A 99 2.01 -1.45 14.31
CA ARG A 99 1.87 -0.01 14.06
C ARG A 99 2.90 0.44 13.03
N ARG A 100 2.53 1.43 12.22
CA ARG A 100 3.49 2.09 11.33
C ARG A 100 4.57 2.78 12.17
N ASN A 101 5.83 2.61 11.78
CA ASN A 101 6.94 3.33 12.37
C ASN A 101 7.03 4.76 11.79
N PRO A 102 6.78 5.83 12.56
CA PRO A 102 6.81 7.20 12.05
C PRO A 102 8.24 7.67 11.70
N PHE A 103 9.27 6.97 12.18
CA PHE A 103 10.69 7.25 11.92
C PHE A 103 11.28 6.34 10.83
N PHE A 104 10.46 5.61 10.07
CA PHE A 104 10.94 4.84 8.94
C PHE A 104 11.54 5.78 7.88
N THR A 105 12.79 5.54 7.49
CA THR A 105 13.49 6.35 6.48
C THR A 105 14.25 5.47 5.50
N GLY A 106 14.41 5.95 4.26
CA GLY A 106 15.16 5.25 3.22
C GLY A 106 14.38 4.08 2.60
N ARG A 107 15.08 3.19 1.89
CA ARG A 107 14.53 1.99 1.21
C ARG A 107 13.47 2.26 0.13
N GLU A 108 13.34 3.50 -0.32
CA GLU A 108 12.40 3.96 -1.33
C GLU A 108 12.49 3.17 -2.64
N ARG A 109 13.72 2.91 -3.11
CA ARG A 109 13.96 2.09 -4.29
C ARG A 109 13.45 0.66 -4.12
N ILE A 110 13.57 0.09 -2.90
CA ILE A 110 13.07 -1.25 -2.57
C ILE A 110 11.55 -1.24 -2.55
N LEU A 111 10.93 -0.28 -1.85
CA LEU A 111 9.47 -0.15 -1.76
C LEU A 111 8.80 0.03 -3.12
N LEU A 112 9.36 0.91 -3.97
CA LEU A 112 8.85 1.13 -5.33
C LEU A 112 9.13 -0.05 -6.26
N GLY A 113 10.28 -0.70 -6.10
CA GLY A 113 10.61 -1.93 -6.82
C GLY A 113 9.59 -3.02 -6.49
N LEU A 114 9.36 -3.29 -5.20
CA LEU A 114 8.35 -4.23 -4.74
C LEU A 114 6.97 -3.88 -5.28
N HIS A 115 6.56 -2.61 -5.21
CA HIS A 115 5.27 -2.18 -5.72
C HIS A 115 5.13 -2.43 -7.21
N THR A 116 6.15 -2.07 -7.98
CA THR A 116 6.16 -2.26 -9.43
C THR A 116 6.10 -3.75 -9.75
N MET A 117 6.92 -4.57 -9.09
CA MET A 117 6.92 -6.01 -9.30
C MET A 117 5.56 -6.60 -8.97
N LEU A 118 5.00 -6.36 -7.78
CA LEU A 118 3.67 -6.84 -7.36
C LEU A 118 2.50 -6.34 -8.22
N ARG A 119 2.69 -5.25 -8.98
CA ARG A 119 1.66 -4.68 -9.88
C ARG A 119 1.90 -5.00 -11.35
N ALA A 120 3.09 -5.45 -11.72
CA ALA A 120 3.50 -5.68 -13.11
C ALA A 120 2.98 -6.99 -13.70
N GLY A 121 2.11 -7.71 -12.97
CA GLY A 121 1.50 -8.98 -13.38
C GLY A 121 1.28 -9.09 -14.89
N LYS A 122 2.14 -9.89 -15.54
CA LYS A 122 1.88 -10.42 -16.87
C LYS A 122 0.63 -11.30 -16.76
N ARG A 123 -0.20 -11.29 -17.82
CA ARG A 123 -1.50 -11.99 -17.95
C ARG A 123 -1.51 -13.52 -17.68
N ALA A 124 -0.44 -14.12 -17.17
CA ALA A 124 -0.25 -15.57 -17.11
C ALA A 124 -0.20 -16.18 -15.70
N SER A 125 -0.04 -15.41 -14.61
CA SER A 125 -0.07 -15.95 -13.24
C SER A 125 -0.99 -15.14 -12.33
N LEU A 126 -1.83 -15.84 -11.57
CA LEU A 126 -2.81 -15.28 -10.63
C LEU A 126 -2.16 -14.73 -9.35
N VAL A 127 -0.95 -15.19 -9.00
CA VAL A 127 -0.25 -14.83 -7.75
C VAL A 127 1.18 -14.39 -8.02
N GLN A 128 1.52 -13.16 -7.66
CA GLN A 128 2.88 -12.64 -7.83
C GLN A 128 3.63 -12.62 -6.50
N ALA A 129 4.34 -13.70 -6.18
CA ALA A 129 5.15 -13.79 -4.96
C ALA A 129 6.45 -12.98 -5.09
N GLN A 130 6.80 -12.22 -4.06
CA GLN A 130 8.05 -11.44 -3.98
C GLN A 130 8.69 -11.64 -2.60
N ALA A 131 10.01 -11.86 -2.57
CA ALA A 131 10.75 -12.08 -1.33
C ALA A 131 11.61 -10.87 -0.96
N ILE A 132 11.61 -10.50 0.32
CA ILE A 132 12.56 -9.55 0.91
C ILE A 132 13.56 -10.37 1.75
N SER A 133 14.78 -10.56 1.24
CA SER A 133 15.84 -11.30 1.94
C SER A 133 16.99 -10.39 2.38
N GLY A 134 17.80 -10.88 3.32
CA GLY A 134 18.94 -10.14 3.87
C GLY A 134 19.23 -10.51 5.32
N LEU A 135 20.36 -10.03 5.84
CA LEU A 135 20.84 -10.32 7.18
C LEU A 135 19.81 -10.02 8.29
N GLY A 136 19.97 -10.68 9.44
CA GLY A 136 19.19 -10.38 10.64
C GLY A 136 19.30 -8.91 11.02
N GLY A 137 18.22 -8.33 11.57
CA GLY A 137 18.22 -6.94 12.05
C GLY A 137 18.23 -5.85 10.96
N ILE A 138 18.39 -6.17 9.68
CA ILE A 138 18.51 -5.15 8.62
C ILE A 138 17.21 -4.35 8.37
N GLY A 139 16.08 -4.75 8.95
CA GLY A 139 14.79 -4.04 8.84
C GLY A 139 13.85 -4.56 7.74
N LYS A 140 13.89 -5.86 7.43
CA LYS A 140 13.00 -6.50 6.43
C LYS A 140 11.53 -6.38 6.82
N THR A 141 11.18 -6.79 8.03
CA THR A 141 9.83 -6.67 8.59
C THR A 141 9.34 -5.22 8.60
N GLN A 142 10.20 -4.27 9.00
CA GLN A 142 9.88 -2.84 8.93
C GLN A 142 9.63 -2.36 7.50
N THR A 143 10.34 -2.92 6.51
CA THR A 143 10.10 -2.61 5.09
C THR A 143 8.74 -3.14 4.63
N ALA A 144 8.35 -4.35 5.03
CA ALA A 144 7.05 -4.94 4.71
C ALA A 144 5.90 -4.16 5.37
N ILE A 145 6.07 -3.76 6.64
CA ILE A 145 5.12 -2.89 7.36
C ILE A 145 4.95 -1.57 6.61
N GLU A 146 6.04 -0.87 6.30
CA GLU A 146 5.97 0.41 5.59
C GLU A 146 5.31 0.27 4.22
N TYR A 147 5.60 -0.82 3.50
CA TYR A 147 4.94 -1.12 2.23
C TYR A 147 3.41 -1.23 2.40
N ALA A 148 2.95 -2.02 3.38
CA ALA A 148 1.54 -2.22 3.65
C ALA A 148 0.82 -0.89 3.93
N TYR A 149 1.39 -0.04 4.78
CA TYR A 149 0.81 1.26 5.11
C TYR A 149 0.82 2.22 3.92
N ARG A 150 1.91 2.26 3.17
CA ARG A 150 2.10 3.22 2.07
C ARG A 150 1.22 2.92 0.86
N PHE A 151 0.99 1.64 0.57
CA PHE A 151 0.23 1.21 -0.60
C PHE A 151 -1.15 0.66 -0.25
N ARG A 152 -1.65 0.91 0.97
CA ARG A 152 -2.93 0.40 1.48
C ARG A 152 -4.08 0.51 0.49
N GLU A 153 -4.24 1.68 -0.10
CA GLU A 153 -5.33 2.00 -1.03
C GLU A 153 -5.30 1.21 -2.36
N HIS A 154 -4.21 0.50 -2.63
CA HIS A 154 -4.08 -0.33 -3.85
C HIS A 154 -4.62 -1.75 -3.64
N TYR A 155 -5.05 -2.08 -2.43
CA TYR A 155 -5.51 -3.40 -2.03
C TYR A 155 -6.89 -3.32 -1.37
N GLN A 156 -7.72 -4.32 -1.64
CA GLN A 156 -9.00 -4.56 -0.98
C GLN A 156 -8.80 -5.26 0.36
N ALA A 157 -7.74 -6.07 0.50
CA ALA A 157 -7.36 -6.73 1.73
C ALA A 157 -5.85 -6.74 1.90
N ILE A 158 -5.38 -6.47 3.12
CA ILE A 158 -3.99 -6.62 3.53
C ILE A 158 -3.94 -7.54 4.72
N LEU A 159 -3.31 -8.69 4.53
CA LEU A 159 -3.30 -9.81 5.45
C LEU A 159 -1.85 -10.10 5.87
N TRP A 160 -1.66 -10.43 7.14
CA TRP A 160 -0.36 -10.75 7.71
C TRP A 160 -0.41 -12.10 8.40
N CYS A 161 0.55 -12.97 8.10
CA CYS A 161 0.81 -14.21 8.82
C CYS A 161 2.30 -14.34 9.17
N ARG A 162 2.58 -14.94 10.31
CA ARG A 162 3.91 -15.41 10.69
C ARG A 162 4.14 -16.78 10.08
N ALA A 163 5.25 -16.93 9.39
CA ALA A 163 5.60 -18.14 8.63
C ALA A 163 6.91 -18.78 9.13
N GLU A 164 7.27 -18.53 10.39
CA GLU A 164 8.43 -19.11 11.06
C GLU A 164 8.29 -20.63 11.25
N THR A 165 7.09 -21.09 11.61
CA THR A 165 6.77 -22.51 11.74
C THR A 165 5.41 -22.82 11.12
N ARG A 166 5.19 -24.09 10.75
CA ARG A 166 3.90 -24.56 10.21
C ARG A 166 2.74 -24.25 11.14
N ASN A 167 2.90 -24.49 12.45
CA ASN A 167 1.83 -24.28 13.43
C ASN A 167 1.46 -22.79 13.57
N LEU A 168 2.45 -21.89 13.57
CA LEU A 168 2.19 -20.45 13.59
C LEU A 168 1.47 -19.98 12.33
N LEU A 169 1.89 -20.48 11.17
CA LEU A 169 1.26 -20.15 9.89
C LEU A 169 -0.20 -20.62 9.84
N LEU A 170 -0.47 -21.87 10.25
CA LEU A 170 -1.83 -22.40 10.30
C LEU A 170 -2.72 -21.63 11.29
N THR A 171 -2.17 -21.29 12.46
CA THR A 171 -2.88 -20.48 13.47
C THR A 171 -3.26 -19.11 12.90
N ASP A 172 -2.32 -18.43 12.23
CA ASP A 172 -2.59 -17.11 11.65
C ASP A 172 -3.56 -17.22 10.46
N LEU A 173 -3.50 -18.28 9.64
CA LEU A 173 -4.47 -18.55 8.58
C LEU A 173 -5.89 -18.79 9.14
N VAL A 174 -6.03 -19.54 10.23
CA VAL A 174 -7.33 -19.70 10.91
C VAL A 174 -7.85 -18.34 11.40
N ALA A 175 -6.98 -17.49 11.98
CA ALA A 175 -7.35 -16.14 12.36
C ALA A 175 -7.79 -15.29 11.15
N LEU A 176 -7.17 -15.47 9.97
CA LEU A 176 -7.61 -14.79 8.75
C LEU A 176 -9.03 -15.17 8.34
N ALA A 177 -9.49 -16.41 8.57
CA ALA A 177 -10.87 -16.78 8.25
C ALA A 177 -11.89 -15.95 9.02
N GLN A 178 -11.57 -15.57 10.27
CA GLN A 178 -12.39 -14.67 11.08
C GLN A 178 -12.36 -13.24 10.52
N VAL A 179 -11.18 -12.75 10.14
CA VAL A 179 -11.02 -11.40 9.56
C VAL A 179 -11.76 -11.28 8.22
N LEU A 180 -11.68 -12.33 7.39
CA LEU A 180 -12.34 -12.43 6.08
C LEU A 180 -13.83 -12.74 6.18
N ASP A 181 -14.35 -12.96 7.38
CA ASP A 181 -15.74 -13.35 7.67
C ASP A 181 -16.21 -14.56 6.84
N LEU A 182 -15.38 -15.61 6.78
CA LEU A 182 -15.69 -16.82 6.03
C LEU A 182 -16.74 -17.67 6.76
N HIS A 183 -17.52 -18.45 6.01
CA HIS A 183 -18.52 -19.34 6.59
C HIS A 183 -17.88 -20.42 7.48
N GLU A 184 -16.72 -20.92 7.07
CA GLU A 184 -15.97 -21.98 7.75
C GLU A 184 -15.16 -21.48 8.95
N LYS A 185 -15.27 -20.19 9.34
CA LYS A 185 -14.44 -19.59 10.40
C LYS A 185 -14.56 -20.25 11.77
N ASP A 186 -15.68 -20.93 12.04
CA ASP A 186 -16.00 -21.60 13.30
C ASP A 186 -15.95 -23.15 13.19
N GLU A 187 -15.40 -23.68 12.10
CA GLU A 187 -15.24 -25.13 11.91
C GLU A 187 -14.24 -25.73 12.92
N GLN A 188 -14.56 -26.93 13.42
CA GLN A 188 -13.69 -27.63 14.39
C GLN A 188 -12.38 -28.12 13.75
N GLU A 189 -12.43 -28.47 12.47
CA GLU A 189 -11.29 -28.99 11.73
C GLU A 189 -10.49 -27.84 11.09
N GLN A 190 -9.34 -27.51 11.67
CA GLN A 190 -8.48 -26.40 11.20
C GLN A 190 -8.13 -26.48 9.72
N GLU A 191 -7.95 -27.69 9.18
CA GLU A 191 -7.63 -27.88 7.77
C GLU A 191 -8.75 -27.38 6.85
N ARG A 192 -10.02 -27.52 7.24
CA ARG A 192 -11.15 -26.97 6.47
C ARG A 192 -11.14 -25.45 6.46
N VAL A 193 -10.83 -24.84 7.60
CA VAL A 193 -10.70 -23.39 7.74
C VAL A 193 -9.59 -22.87 6.82
N VAL A 194 -8.42 -23.51 6.87
CA VAL A 194 -7.26 -23.15 6.04
C VAL A 194 -7.57 -23.32 4.56
N GLN A 195 -8.24 -24.41 4.17
CA GLN A 195 -8.70 -24.59 2.80
C GLN A 195 -9.68 -23.48 2.36
N ALA A 196 -10.57 -23.03 3.23
CA ALA A 196 -11.48 -21.93 2.93
C ALA A 196 -10.73 -20.62 2.66
N VAL A 197 -9.70 -20.31 3.46
CA VAL A 197 -8.83 -19.15 3.22
C VAL A 197 -8.08 -19.26 1.90
N ARG A 198 -7.53 -20.45 1.58
CA ARG A 198 -6.87 -20.70 0.28
C ARG A 198 -7.83 -20.48 -0.89
N ARG A 199 -9.06 -21.01 -0.79
CA ARG A 199 -10.12 -20.78 -1.80
C ARG A 199 -10.45 -19.29 -1.94
N TRP A 200 -10.51 -18.56 -0.83
CA TRP A 200 -10.74 -17.13 -0.85
C TRP A 200 -9.62 -16.38 -1.56
N LEU A 201 -8.35 -16.71 -1.28
CA LEU A 201 -7.17 -16.11 -1.93
C LEU A 201 -7.14 -16.42 -3.44
N GLN A 202 -7.58 -17.60 -3.85
CA GLN A 202 -7.68 -17.99 -5.27
C GLN A 202 -8.77 -17.22 -6.03
N LYS A 203 -9.92 -17.02 -5.41
CA LYS A 203 -11.09 -16.39 -6.06
C LYS A 203 -11.07 -14.86 -5.99
N SER A 204 -10.41 -14.31 -4.97
CA SER A 204 -10.39 -12.88 -4.71
C SER A 204 -9.21 -12.21 -5.43
N THR A 205 -9.38 -10.94 -5.79
CA THR A 205 -8.33 -10.14 -6.41
C THR A 205 -8.04 -8.91 -5.58
N GLY A 206 -6.86 -8.31 -5.79
CA GLY A 206 -6.50 -7.08 -5.10
C GLY A 206 -6.19 -7.27 -3.62
N TRP A 207 -5.80 -8.47 -3.17
CA TRP A 207 -5.27 -8.69 -1.84
C TRP A 207 -3.74 -8.60 -1.81
N LEU A 208 -3.19 -8.34 -0.63
CA LEU A 208 -1.77 -8.47 -0.29
C LEU A 208 -1.66 -9.41 0.91
N LEU A 209 -0.91 -10.49 0.76
CA LEU A 209 -0.57 -11.37 1.87
C LEU A 209 0.92 -11.20 2.19
N ILE A 210 1.22 -10.87 3.44
CA ILE A 210 2.58 -10.73 3.95
C ILE A 210 2.88 -11.94 4.83
N LEU A 211 3.89 -12.70 4.43
CA LEU A 211 4.43 -13.83 5.20
C LEU A 211 5.73 -13.36 5.83
N ASP A 212 5.72 -13.15 7.15
CA ASP A 212 6.90 -12.69 7.88
C ASP A 212 7.67 -13.87 8.48
N ASN A 213 8.99 -13.72 8.53
CA ASN A 213 9.92 -14.72 9.06
C ASN A 213 9.84 -16.10 8.37
N VAL A 214 9.68 -16.15 7.03
CA VAL A 214 9.76 -17.41 6.28
C VAL A 214 11.19 -17.96 6.33
N GLU A 215 11.39 -19.06 7.06
CA GLU A 215 12.67 -19.78 7.09
C GLU A 215 12.73 -20.91 6.07
N ASN A 216 11.58 -21.53 5.76
CA ASN A 216 11.45 -22.63 4.82
C ASN A 216 10.31 -22.35 3.82
N LEU A 217 10.65 -22.34 2.53
CA LEU A 217 9.70 -22.07 1.45
C LEU A 217 8.65 -23.17 1.28
N SER A 218 8.94 -24.42 1.65
CA SER A 218 7.97 -25.51 1.51
C SER A 218 6.72 -25.29 2.36
N LEU A 219 6.86 -24.60 3.51
CA LEU A 219 5.73 -24.21 4.36
C LEU A 219 4.75 -23.30 3.63
N VAL A 220 5.26 -22.47 2.72
CA VAL A 220 4.50 -21.49 1.96
C VAL A 220 3.83 -22.13 0.76
N GLU A 221 4.52 -23.03 0.06
CA GLU A 221 3.97 -23.77 -1.09
C GLU A 221 2.73 -24.58 -0.71
N ASP A 222 2.75 -25.24 0.44
CA ASP A 222 1.60 -26.00 0.94
C ASP A 222 0.41 -25.11 1.35
N ALA A 223 0.71 -23.90 1.85
CA ALA A 223 -0.26 -23.01 2.46
C ALA A 223 -0.91 -22.02 1.49
N LEU A 224 -0.27 -21.72 0.35
CA LEU A 224 -0.75 -20.74 -0.62
C LEU A 224 -1.53 -21.38 -1.78
N PRO A 225 -2.28 -20.58 -2.55
CA PRO A 225 -2.75 -20.99 -3.87
C PRO A 225 -1.60 -21.46 -4.75
N SER A 226 -1.71 -22.67 -5.31
CA SER A 226 -0.87 -23.05 -6.45
C SER A 226 -1.31 -22.30 -7.70
N GLU A 227 -0.37 -22.08 -8.64
CA GLU A 227 -0.65 -21.57 -9.99
C GLU A 227 -1.65 -22.44 -10.76
#